data_AF-A0A0V0R3C3-F1
#
_entry.id   AF-A0A0V0R3C3-F1
#
_cell.length_a   1.000
_cell.length_b   1.000
_cell.length_c   1.000
_cell.angle_alpha   90.00
_cell.angle_beta   90.00
_cell.angle_gamma   90.00
#
_symmetry.space_group_name_H-M   'P 1'
#
loop_
_entity.id
_entity.type
_entity.pdbx_description
1 polymer ?
#
loop_
_entity_poly.entity_id
_entity_poly.type
_entity_poly.pdbx_seq_one_letter_code
_entity_poly.pdbx_strand_id
1 'polypeptide(L)'
;MSYRSEVKAVKLKADRIVVILESKIFVYNFSDLRLLEHIQTCPNPLGLCSLNTEGDQSIMACPDGEVGYVNILLWGQGKKQVIKAHQSVLSCLQLNPEVLTAELFTFSVSP
;
A
#
# COMPACT_ATOMS: atom_id res chain seq x y z
N MET A 1 7.52 -17.59 10.36
CA MET A 1 8.26 -16.60 9.56
C MET A 1 8.80 -15.53 10.49
N SER A 2 10.04 -15.08 10.33
CA SER A 2 10.62 -13.99 11.13
C SER A 2 11.14 -12.89 10.19
N TYR A 3 10.72 -11.64 10.42
CA TYR A 3 11.26 -10.50 9.69
C TYR A 3 12.60 -10.06 10.32
N ARG A 4 13.51 -9.56 9.47
CA ARG A 4 14.81 -9.02 9.92
C ARG A 4 14.71 -7.57 10.42
N SER A 5 13.54 -6.96 10.30
CA SER A 5 13.27 -5.59 10.73
C SER A 5 11.89 -5.53 11.36
N GLU A 6 11.66 -4.48 12.14
CA GLU A 6 10.40 -4.23 12.83
C GLU A 6 9.23 -4.12 11.84
N VAL A 7 8.09 -4.72 12.21
CA VAL A 7 6.83 -4.55 11.49
C VAL A 7 6.20 -3.24 11.95
N LYS A 8 6.11 -2.27 11.05
CA LYS A 8 5.52 -0.94 11.33
C LYS A 8 3.99 -0.99 11.31
N ALA A 9 3.41 -1.79 10.41
CA ALA A 9 1.96 -1.99 10.34
C ALA A 9 1.62 -3.31 9.63
N VAL A 10 0.38 -3.77 9.85
CA VAL A 10 -0.23 -4.87 9.09
C VAL A 10 -1.61 -4.40 8.60
N LYS A 11 -1.92 -4.66 7.34
CA LYS A 11 -3.23 -4.37 6.73
C LYS A 11 -3.79 -5.66 6.13
N LEU A 12 -5.11 -5.82 6.21
CA LEU A 12 -5.81 -7.03 5.79
C LEU A 12 -6.90 -6.68 4.77
N LYS A 13 -7.05 -7.55 3.78
CA LYS A 13 -8.22 -7.66 2.89
C LYS A 13 -8.60 -9.15 2.81
N ALA A 14 -9.80 -9.47 2.32
CA ALA A 14 -10.29 -10.85 2.24
C ALA A 14 -9.33 -11.83 1.52
N ASP A 15 -8.53 -11.34 0.59
CA ASP A 15 -7.60 -12.13 -0.23
C ASP A 15 -6.12 -11.82 0.04
N ARG A 16 -5.80 -10.81 0.88
CA ARG A 16 -4.43 -10.30 1.05
C ARG A 16 -4.07 -9.98 2.50
N ILE A 17 -2.84 -10.31 2.86
CA ILE A 17 -2.17 -9.83 4.08
C ILE A 17 -1.01 -8.95 3.66
N VAL A 18 -1.01 -7.70 4.08
CA VAL A 18 0.05 -6.73 3.75
C VAL A 18 0.82 -6.41 5.02
N VAL A 19 2.11 -6.74 5.03
CA VAL A 19 3.03 -6.48 6.14
C VAL A 19 3.98 -5.37 5.75
N ILE A 20 3.96 -4.28 6.50
CA ILE A 20 4.72 -3.07 6.22
C ILE A 20 5.91 -2.99 7.17
N LEU A 21 7.11 -2.91 6.59
CA LEU A 21 8.36 -2.61 7.28
C LEU A 21 8.82 -1.21 6.86
N GLU A 22 9.92 -0.74 7.44
CA GLU A 22 10.41 0.62 7.20
C GLU A 22 10.81 0.93 5.74
N SER A 23 11.28 -0.04 4.96
CA SER A 23 11.67 0.22 3.55
C SER A 23 11.19 -0.88 2.59
N LYS A 24 10.29 -1.73 3.07
CA LYS A 24 9.77 -2.86 2.30
C LYS A 24 8.36 -3.21 2.76
N ILE A 25 7.52 -3.55 1.80
CA ILE A 25 6.19 -4.11 2.05
C ILE A 25 6.17 -5.52 1.48
N PHE A 26 5.61 -6.46 2.24
CA PHE A 26 5.36 -7.83 1.80
C PHE A 26 3.86 -8.07 1.66
N VAL A 27 3.45 -8.63 0.54
CA VAL A 27 2.06 -8.97 0.24
C VAL A 27 1.96 -10.48 0.20
N TYR A 28 1.10 -11.03 1.05
CA TYR A 28 0.81 -12.46 1.11
C TYR A 28 -0.62 -12.73 0.69
N ASN A 29 -0.87 -13.93 0.20
CA ASN A 29 -2.21 -14.46 0.04
C ASN A 29 -2.79 -14.79 1.42
N PHE A 30 -4.03 -14.38 1.66
CA PHE A 30 -4.69 -14.61 2.95
C PHE A 30 -4.96 -16.10 3.24
N SER A 31 -5.27 -16.89 2.20
CA SER A 31 -5.71 -18.28 2.35
C SER A 31 -4.58 -19.26 2.67
N ASP A 32 -3.42 -19.10 2.03
CA ASP A 32 -2.29 -20.05 2.14
C ASP A 32 -1.01 -19.42 2.70
N LEU A 33 -1.04 -18.13 3.06
CA LEU A 33 0.09 -17.35 3.57
C LEU A 33 1.30 -17.32 2.62
N ARG A 34 1.11 -17.65 1.33
CA ARG A 34 2.17 -17.59 0.34
C ARG A 34 2.53 -16.14 0.04
N LEU A 35 3.83 -15.85 0.00
CA LEU A 35 4.32 -14.55 -0.45
C LEU A 35 3.99 -14.35 -1.94
N LEU A 36 3.20 -13.32 -2.24
CA LEU A 36 2.81 -12.94 -3.59
C LEU A 36 3.79 -11.93 -4.18
N GLU A 37 4.10 -10.89 -3.41
CA GLU A 37 4.91 -9.76 -3.90
C GLU A 37 5.70 -9.11 -2.77
N HIS A 38 6.84 -8.50 -3.12
CA HIS A 38 7.55 -7.58 -2.25
C HIS A 38 7.77 -6.25 -2.96
N ILE A 39 7.59 -5.15 -2.24
CA ILE A 39 7.64 -3.79 -2.78
C ILE A 39 8.70 -3.03 -2.00
N GLN A 40 9.64 -2.40 -2.68
CA GLN A 40 10.57 -1.45 -2.06
C GLN A 40 9.91 -0.08 -1.96
N THR A 41 10.12 0.58 -0.83
CA THR A 41 9.59 1.92 -0.56
C THR A 41 10.73 2.83 -0.09
N CYS A 42 10.51 4.14 -0.15
CA CYS A 42 11.26 5.09 0.67
C CYS A 42 11.05 4.76 2.17
N PRO A 43 11.85 5.34 3.08
CA PRO A 43 11.60 5.20 4.51
C PRO A 43 10.14 5.48 4.87
N ASN A 44 9.48 4.49 5.46
CA ASN A 44 8.08 4.47 5.85
C ASN A 44 7.95 4.19 7.36
N PRO A 45 8.49 5.08 8.22
CA PRO A 45 8.50 4.86 9.67
C PRO A 45 7.10 4.82 10.27
N LEU A 46 6.12 5.45 9.62
CA LEU A 46 4.71 5.49 10.02
C LEU A 46 3.89 4.27 9.54
N GLY A 47 4.49 3.37 8.77
CA GLY A 47 3.79 2.19 8.25
C GLY A 47 2.62 2.53 7.31
N LEU A 48 2.74 3.63 6.55
CA LEU A 48 1.70 4.11 5.62
C LEU A 48 1.44 3.08 4.52
N CYS A 49 0.19 2.65 4.46
CA CYS A 49 -0.34 1.79 3.42
C CYS A 49 -1.87 1.82 3.55
N SER A 50 -2.57 1.91 2.43
CA SER A 50 -4.02 1.86 2.41
C SER A 50 -4.52 0.84 1.40
N LEU A 51 -5.56 0.11 1.78
CA LEU A 51 -6.26 -0.87 0.95
C LEU A 51 -7.68 -0.38 0.73
N ASN A 52 -8.28 -0.70 -0.42
CA ASN A 52 -9.73 -0.64 -0.55
C ASN A 52 -10.37 -1.75 0.30
N THR A 53 -11.50 -1.46 0.91
CA THR A 53 -12.22 -2.42 1.78
C THR A 53 -13.38 -3.10 1.08
N GLU A 54 -13.90 -2.51 0.01
CA GLU A 54 -15.06 -3.01 -0.73
C GLU A 54 -14.73 -3.29 -2.19
N GLY A 55 -15.54 -4.15 -2.81
CA GLY A 55 -15.37 -4.57 -4.20
C GLY A 55 -14.40 -5.72 -4.41
N ASP A 56 -14.59 -6.40 -5.54
CA ASP A 56 -13.83 -7.60 -5.92
C ASP A 56 -12.38 -7.29 -6.31
N GLN A 57 -12.13 -6.07 -6.80
CA GLN A 57 -10.78 -5.64 -7.15
C GLN A 57 -9.98 -5.33 -5.88
N SER A 58 -8.73 -5.81 -5.83
CA SER A 58 -7.83 -5.52 -4.72
C SER A 58 -6.85 -4.42 -5.16
N ILE A 59 -6.98 -3.26 -4.54
CA ILE A 59 -6.23 -2.04 -4.80
C ILE A 59 -5.48 -1.65 -3.53
N MET A 60 -4.21 -1.28 -3.69
CA MET A 60 -3.37 -0.79 -2.62
C MET A 60 -2.68 0.51 -3.02
N ALA A 61 -2.54 1.42 -2.07
CA ALA A 61 -1.67 2.57 -2.16
C ALA A 61 -0.60 2.50 -1.06
N CYS A 62 0.64 2.82 -1.40
CA CYS A 62 1.76 2.91 -0.46
C CYS A 62 2.77 3.97 -0.94
N PRO A 63 3.69 4.46 -0.09
CA PRO A 63 4.82 5.25 -0.57
C PRO A 63 5.63 4.50 -1.64
N ASP A 64 6.07 5.20 -2.69
CA ASP A 64 6.99 4.63 -3.69
C ASP A 64 8.46 4.70 -3.20
N GLY A 65 9.43 4.30 -4.03
CA GLY A 65 10.85 4.40 -3.71
C GLY A 65 11.35 5.85 -3.61
N GLU A 66 10.67 6.78 -4.28
CA GLU A 66 10.97 8.21 -4.26
C GLU A 66 10.09 8.98 -3.26
N VAL A 67 10.70 9.90 -2.50
CA VAL A 67 10.01 10.69 -1.47
C VAL A 67 8.91 11.56 -2.09
N GLY A 68 7.72 11.53 -1.49
CA GLY A 68 6.55 12.29 -1.94
C GLY A 68 5.75 11.62 -3.05
N TYR A 69 6.20 10.46 -3.53
CA TYR A 69 5.49 9.66 -4.52
C TYR A 69 4.66 8.54 -3.86
N VAL A 70 3.51 8.26 -4.47
CA VAL A 70 2.59 7.20 -4.06
C VAL A 70 2.55 6.15 -5.18
N ASN A 71 2.80 4.91 -4.80
CA ASN A 71 2.66 3.72 -5.63
C ASN A 71 1.28 3.10 -5.44
N ILE A 72 0.57 2.90 -6.53
CA ILE A 72 -0.80 2.39 -6.60
C ILE A 72 -0.80 1.09 -7.39
N LEU A 73 -1.29 0.04 -6.76
CA LEU A 73 -1.23 -1.34 -7.26
C LEU A 73 -2.66 -1.86 -7.41
N LEU A 74 -3.00 -2.29 -8.63
CA LEU A 74 -4.26 -2.93 -8.96
C LEU A 74 -3.98 -4.40 -9.25
N TRP A 75 -4.03 -5.25 -8.22
CA TRP A 75 -3.61 -6.64 -8.35
C TRP A 75 -4.51 -7.46 -9.29
N GLY A 76 -5.79 -7.14 -9.40
CA GLY A 76 -6.70 -7.82 -10.33
C GLY A 76 -6.37 -7.58 -11.82
N GLN A 77 -5.64 -6.50 -12.12
CA GLN A 77 -5.25 -6.14 -13.49
C GLN A 77 -3.74 -6.23 -13.75
N GLY A 78 -2.94 -6.53 -12.71
CA GLY A 78 -1.47 -6.47 -12.79
C GLY A 78 -0.95 -5.07 -13.12
N LYS A 79 -1.72 -4.01 -12.85
CA LYS A 79 -1.38 -2.64 -13.21
C LYS A 79 -0.76 -1.91 -12.02
N LYS A 80 0.34 -1.18 -12.28
CA LYS A 80 0.98 -0.26 -11.33
C LYS A 80 0.89 1.17 -11.86
N GLN A 81 0.62 2.13 -10.99
CA GLN A 81 0.65 3.56 -11.28
C GLN A 81 1.40 4.28 -10.18
N VAL A 82 2.23 5.25 -10.54
CA VAL A 82 2.99 6.08 -9.59
C VAL A 82 2.56 7.53 -9.76
N ILE A 83 2.24 8.19 -8.65
CA ILE A 83 1.75 9.57 -8.62
C ILE A 83 2.67 10.40 -7.73
N LYS A 84 3.14 11.56 -8.22
CA LYS A 84 3.78 12.56 -7.38
C LYS A 84 2.71 13.27 -6.56
N ALA A 85 2.58 12.91 -5.28
CA ALA A 85 1.58 13.51 -4.40
C ALA A 85 2.13 14.76 -3.69
N HIS A 86 3.39 14.74 -3.27
CA HIS A 86 4.02 15.80 -2.48
C HIS A 86 5.48 16.04 -2.89
N GLN A 87 6.06 17.15 -2.40
CA GLN A 87 7.51 17.43 -2.52
C GLN A 87 8.32 16.89 -1.33
N SER A 88 7.64 16.52 -0.24
CA SER A 88 8.20 16.02 1.02
C SER A 88 7.68 14.61 1.34
N VAL A 89 8.10 14.07 2.48
CA VAL A 89 7.57 12.80 3.01
C VAL A 89 6.05 12.87 3.20
N LEU A 90 5.39 11.72 3.02
CA LEU A 90 3.95 11.58 3.23
C LEU A 90 3.67 11.43 4.72
N SER A 91 2.65 12.12 5.21
CA SER A 91 2.20 12.03 6.62
C SER A 91 0.99 11.10 6.78
N CYS A 92 0.13 11.00 5.76
CA CYS A 92 -1.07 10.19 5.74
C CYS A 92 -1.35 9.64 4.33
N LEU A 93 -2.08 8.53 4.26
CA LEU A 93 -2.50 7.90 3.02
C LEU A 93 -3.77 7.09 3.26
N GLN A 94 -4.82 7.37 2.50
CA GLN A 94 -6.11 6.69 2.62
C GLN A 94 -6.73 6.50 1.23
N LEU A 95 -7.31 5.32 1.00
CA LEU A 95 -8.16 5.00 -0.14
C LEU A 95 -9.62 5.07 0.26
N ASN A 96 -10.50 5.39 -0.71
CA ASN A 96 -11.93 5.22 -0.48
C ASN A 96 -12.28 3.71 -0.42
N PRO A 97 -13.32 3.32 0.33
CA PRO A 97 -13.76 1.93 0.44
C PRO A 97 -14.09 1.29 -0.91
N GLU A 98 -14.84 2.02 -1.75
CA GLU A 98 -15.46 1.52 -2.98
C GLU A 98 -14.61 1.70 -4.26
N VAL A 99 -13.40 2.28 -4.19
CA VAL A 99 -12.64 2.74 -5.39
C VAL A 99 -12.75 1.75 -6.57
N LEU A 100 -13.57 2.11 -7.56
CA LEU A 100 -13.82 1.29 -8.76
C LEU A 100 -12.74 1.52 -9.83
N THR A 101 -12.07 2.66 -9.79
CA THR A 101 -10.97 3.04 -10.69
C THR A 101 -9.96 3.92 -9.97
N ALA A 102 -8.69 3.82 -10.39
CA ALA A 102 -7.56 4.59 -9.87
C ALA A 102 -7.62 6.12 -10.16
N GLU A 103 -8.80 6.67 -10.43
CA GLU A 103 -9.00 8.07 -10.80
C GLU A 103 -9.64 8.88 -9.66
N LEU A 104 -10.12 8.22 -8.60
CA LEU A 104 -10.74 8.85 -7.43
C LEU A 104 -9.87 8.68 -6.17
N PHE A 105 -8.65 9.21 -6.21
CA PHE A 105 -7.80 9.29 -5.01
C PHE A 105 -7.97 10.66 -4.35
N THR A 106 -8.89 10.74 -3.39
CA THR A 106 -8.95 11.89 -2.49
C THR A 106 -7.80 11.74 -1.49
N PHE A 107 -6.68 12.42 -1.74
CA PHE A 107 -5.65 12.59 -0.71
C PHE A 107 -6.23 13.50 0.37
N SER A 108 -6.80 12.92 1.42
CA SER A 108 -7.14 13.67 2.62
C SER A 108 -5.84 14.13 3.27
N VAL A 109 -5.49 15.39 3.02
CA VAL A 109 -4.34 16.05 3.66
C VAL A 109 -4.82 16.50 5.03
N SER A 110 -4.38 15.82 6.09
CA SER A 110 -4.40 16.47 7.40
C SER A 110 -3.16 17.38 7.48
N PRO A 111 -3.32 18.66 7.87
CA PRO A 111 -2.24 19.64 7.93
C PRO A 111 -1.17 19.28 8.96
#